data_AF-U9TES3-F1
#
_entry.id   AF-U9TES3-F1
#
_cell.length_a   1.000
_cell.length_b   1.000
_cell.length_c   1.000
_cell.angle_alpha   90.00
_cell.angle_beta   90.00
_cell.angle_gamma   90.00
#
_symmetry.space_group_name_H-M   'P 1'
#
loop_
_entity.id
_entity.type
_entity.pdbx_description
1 polymer ?
#
loop_
_entity_poly.entity_id
_entity_poly.type
_entity_poly.pdbx_seq_one_letter_code
_entity_poly.pdbx_strand_id
1 'polypeptide(L)'
;DQEKMWYQILITERDDVRYPDEDGVIKLGDFIIDLPDAHLGKDRKVQFELCFGKMEIQAYAKNEHNGQEYEATFDYYDKDIAEISEILDEF
;
A
#
# COMPACT_ATOMS: atom_id res chain seq x y z
N ASP A 1 7.17 -22.95 2.20
CA ASP A 1 5.81 -22.38 2.16
C ASP A 1 5.89 -20.86 2.21
N GLN A 2 4.80 -20.15 1.90
CA GLN A 2 4.78 -18.67 1.91
C GLN A 2 4.58 -18.16 3.34
N GLU A 3 5.54 -17.42 3.89
CA GLU A 3 5.52 -16.94 5.28
C GLU A 3 5.14 -15.46 5.42
N LYS A 4 5.11 -14.71 4.32
CA LYS A 4 4.72 -13.30 4.28
C LYS A 4 3.88 -13.03 3.04
N MET A 5 3.09 -11.98 3.11
CA MET A 5 2.39 -11.41 1.96
C MET A 5 2.81 -9.96 1.82
N TRP A 6 3.19 -9.60 0.59
CA TRP A 6 3.71 -8.29 0.25
C TRP A 6 2.77 -7.63 -0.73
N TYR A 7 2.21 -6.50 -0.31
CA TYR A 7 1.44 -5.59 -1.14
C TYR A 7 2.32 -4.41 -1.49
N GLN A 8 2.40 -4.09 -2.78
CA GLN A 8 3.00 -2.84 -3.23
C GLN A 8 1.88 -1.85 -3.51
N ILE A 9 1.90 -0.70 -2.83
CA ILE A 9 0.91 0.35 -3.02
C ILE A 9 1.43 1.29 -4.11
N LEU A 10 0.76 1.26 -5.26
CA LEU A 10 1.09 2.03 -6.45
C LEU A 10 -0.05 2.99 -6.78
N ILE A 11 0.30 4.16 -7.28
CA ILE A 11 -0.64 5.17 -7.74
C ILE A 11 -0.27 5.64 -9.14
N THR A 12 -1.27 6.12 -9.85
CA THR A 12 -1.10 6.78 -11.14
C THR A 12 -2.28 7.71 -11.41
N GLU A 13 -2.04 8.80 -12.13
CA GLU A 13 -3.08 9.67 -12.68
C GLU A 13 -3.53 9.22 -14.08
N ARG A 14 -2.88 8.19 -14.64
CA ARG A 14 -3.18 7.69 -15.97
C ARG A 14 -4.26 6.61 -15.93
N ASP A 15 -5.31 6.80 -16.72
CA ASP A 15 -6.42 5.84 -16.81
C ASP A 15 -6.05 4.55 -17.57
N ASP A 16 -4.94 4.54 -18.32
CA ASP A 16 -4.60 3.49 -19.31
C ASP A 16 -3.42 2.58 -18.90
N VAL A 17 -2.96 2.67 -17.66
CA VAL A 17 -1.84 1.86 -17.13
C VAL A 17 -2.21 0.38 -17.06
N ARG A 18 -1.27 -0.48 -17.48
CA ARG A 18 -1.41 -1.95 -17.43
C ARG A 18 -0.36 -2.63 -16.57
N TYR A 19 0.84 -2.07 -16.47
CA TYR A 19 1.95 -2.65 -15.73
C TYR A 19 2.51 -1.71 -14.66
N PRO A 20 2.99 -2.26 -13.52
CA PRO A 20 3.61 -1.49 -12.44
C PRO A 20 4.83 -0.65 -12.82
N ASP A 21 5.52 -1.01 -13.91
CA ASP A 21 6.75 -0.38 -14.39
C ASP A 21 6.51 0.64 -15.52
N GLU A 22 5.25 0.94 -15.84
CA GLU A 22 4.91 1.96 -16.82
C GLU A 22 5.22 3.38 -16.32
N ASP A 23 5.53 4.25 -17.26
CA ASP A 23 5.78 5.67 -16.98
C ASP A 23 4.55 6.34 -16.33
N GLY A 24 4.77 7.14 -15.30
CA GLY A 24 3.71 7.76 -14.51
C GLY A 24 3.05 6.84 -13.47
N VAL A 25 3.57 5.63 -13.24
CA VAL A 25 3.25 4.83 -12.05
C VAL A 25 4.25 5.14 -10.95
N ILE A 26 3.73 5.55 -9.78
CA ILE A 26 4.54 5.93 -8.62
C ILE A 26 4.29 4.92 -7.50
N LYS A 27 5.38 4.45 -6.90
CA LYS A 27 5.30 3.60 -5.70
C LYS A 27 5.18 4.48 -4.46
N LEU A 28 4.05 4.37 -3.76
CA LEU A 28 3.85 5.01 -2.46
C LEU A 28 4.56 4.24 -1.34
N GLY A 29 4.57 2.90 -1.42
CA GLY A 29 5.30 2.10 -0.45
C GLY A 29 4.98 0.62 -0.50
N ASP A 30 5.57 -0.09 0.46
CA ASP A 30 5.37 -1.53 0.66
C ASP A 30 4.58 -1.77 1.94
N PHE A 31 3.55 -2.60 1.86
CA PHE A 31 2.80 -3.10 3.00
C PHE A 31 3.01 -4.61 3.10
N ILE A 32 3.71 -5.06 4.14
CA ILE A 32 4.13 -6.44 4.31
C ILE A 32 3.52 -6.99 5.59
N ILE A 33 2.87 -8.14 5.49
CA ILE A 33 2.27 -8.84 6.63
C ILE A 33 2.87 -10.22 6.78
N ASP A 34 2.97 -10.71 8.01
CA ASP A 34 3.33 -12.11 8.28
C ASP A 34 2.13 -13.04 8.10
N LEU A 35 2.42 -14.23 7.58
CA LEU A 35 1.49 -15.33 7.39
C LEU A 35 2.02 -16.60 8.08
N PRO A 36 2.02 -16.63 9.43
CA PRO A 36 2.62 -17.72 10.20
C PRO A 36 1.93 -19.08 9.99
N ASP A 37 0.67 -19.10 9.54
CA ASP A 37 -0.15 -20.31 9.44
C ASP A 37 0.08 -21.12 8.17
N ALA A 38 1.31 -21.16 7.64
CA ALA A 38 1.65 -21.69 6.32
C ALA A 38 1.13 -23.11 6.02
N HIS A 39 0.96 -23.93 7.06
CA HIS A 39 0.38 -25.28 7.01
C HIS A 39 -1.07 -25.32 6.47
N LEU A 40 -1.82 -24.22 6.55
CA LEU A 40 -3.18 -24.11 6.01
C LEU A 40 -3.22 -23.88 4.49
N GLY A 41 -2.07 -23.68 3.84
CA GLY A 41 -1.99 -23.56 2.38
C GLY A 41 -2.85 -22.42 1.83
N LYS A 42 -3.87 -22.78 1.02
CA LYS A 42 -4.80 -21.83 0.36
C LYS A 42 -5.95 -21.38 1.25
N ASP A 43 -6.16 -22.01 2.40
CA ASP A 43 -7.25 -21.68 3.33
C ASP A 43 -6.89 -20.52 4.29
N ARG A 44 -5.71 -19.89 4.07
CA ARG A 44 -5.25 -18.70 4.80
C ARG A 44 -5.87 -17.46 4.18
N LYS A 45 -7.03 -17.08 4.68
CA LYS A 45 -7.72 -15.87 4.23
C LYS A 45 -7.15 -14.64 4.92
N VAL A 46 -6.93 -13.60 4.12
CA VAL A 46 -6.54 -12.27 4.57
C VAL A 46 -7.60 -11.30 4.09
N GLN A 47 -8.23 -10.59 5.01
CA GLN A 47 -9.02 -9.41 4.70
C GLN A 47 -8.04 -8.26 4.45
N PHE A 48 -8.18 -7.59 3.31
CA PHE A 48 -7.38 -6.42 2.95
C PHE A 48 -8.32 -5.24 2.69
N GLU A 49 -8.02 -4.10 3.31
CA GLU A 49 -8.76 -2.86 3.18
C GLU A 49 -7.81 -1.74 2.76
N LEU A 50 -8.30 -0.89 1.86
CA LEU A 50 -7.58 0.29 1.40
C LEU A 50 -8.52 1.49 1.49
N CYS A 51 -8.17 2.43 2.37
CA CYS A 51 -8.96 3.61 2.68
C CYS A 51 -8.29 4.85 2.09
N PHE A 52 -9.09 5.67 1.38
CA PHE A 52 -8.61 6.87 0.71
C PHE A 52 -9.05 8.11 1.49
N GLY A 53 -8.08 8.80 2.09
CA GLY A 53 -8.21 10.15 2.60
C GLY A 53 -7.88 11.19 1.52
N LYS A 54 -7.95 12.47 1.89
CA LYS A 54 -7.55 13.56 0.97
C LYS A 54 -6.03 13.66 0.76
N MET A 55 -5.25 13.31 1.78
CA MET A 55 -3.79 13.44 1.79
C MET A 55 -3.06 12.15 2.18
N GLU A 56 -3.82 11.10 2.50
CA GLU A 56 -3.28 9.87 3.06
C GLU A 56 -4.07 8.68 2.51
N ILE A 57 -3.36 7.58 2.27
CA ILE A 57 -3.93 6.27 1.97
C ILE A 57 -3.58 5.36 3.14
N GLN A 58 -4.60 4.74 3.74
CA GLN A 58 -4.40 3.77 4.81
C GLN A 58 -4.64 2.36 4.27
N ALA A 59 -3.69 1.46 4.48
CA ALA A 59 -3.83 0.04 4.18
C ALA A 59 -3.99 -0.72 5.49
N TYR A 60 -4.98 -1.61 5.54
CA TYR A 60 -5.21 -2.51 6.66
C TYR A 60 -5.26 -3.95 6.15
N ALA A 61 -4.74 -4.87 6.96
CA ALA A 61 -4.88 -6.29 6.70
C ALA A 61 -5.15 -7.06 7.98
N LYS A 62 -6.00 -8.08 7.88
CA LYS A 62 -6.33 -9.00 8.96
C LYS A 62 -6.23 -10.44 8.50
N ASN A 63 -5.43 -11.24 9.18
CA ASN A 63 -5.47 -12.70 9.05
C ASN A 63 -6.75 -13.20 9.71
N GLU A 64 -7.67 -13.76 8.92
CA GLU A 64 -8.99 -14.19 9.42
C GLU A 64 -8.91 -15.42 10.33
N HIS A 65 -7.82 -16.18 10.28
CA HIS A 65 -7.65 -17.40 11.06
C HIS A 65 -7.22 -17.10 12.50
N ASN A 66 -6.16 -16.30 12.65
CA ASN A 66 -5.55 -16.03 13.96
C ASN A 66 -5.90 -14.62 14.49
N GLY A 67 -6.56 -13.78 13.69
CA GLY A 67 -6.99 -12.45 14.06
C GLY A 67 -5.87 -11.40 14.10
N GLN A 68 -4.67 -11.70 13.60
CA GLN A 68 -3.56 -10.76 13.56
C GLN A 68 -3.83 -9.63 12.56
N GLU A 69 -3.60 -8.40 13.00
CA GLU A 69 -3.91 -7.18 12.26
C GLU A 69 -2.65 -6.37 11.96
N TYR A 70 -2.66 -5.69 10.82
CA TYR A 70 -1.58 -4.84 10.35
C TYR A 70 -2.16 -3.58 9.74
N GLU A 71 -1.45 -2.48 9.88
CA GLU A 71 -1.82 -1.17 9.37
C GLU A 71 -0.58 -0.46 8.83
N ALA A 72 -0.75 0.30 7.75
CA ALA A 72 0.22 1.26 7.27
C ALA A 72 -0.49 2.49 6.71
N THR A 73 0.08 3.67 6.94
CA THR A 73 -0.34 4.92 6.32
C THR A 73 0.71 5.35 5.30
N PHE A 74 0.23 5.79 4.13
CA PHE A 74 1.04 6.31 3.05
C PHE A 74 0.60 7.73 2.77
N ASP A 75 1.53 8.67 2.87
CA ASP A 75 1.25 10.04 2.49
C ASP A 75 1.08 10.11 0.96
N TYR A 76 0.04 10.81 0.54
CA TYR A 76 -0.22 11.16 -0.85
C TYR A 76 -0.35 12.67 -0.94
N TYR A 77 0.74 13.32 -1.33
CA TYR A 77 0.73 14.74 -1.64
C TYR A 77 0.35 14.93 -3.10
N ASP A 78 -0.62 15.80 -3.34
CA ASP A 78 -0.84 16.33 -4.68
C ASP A 78 0.49 16.94 -5.16
N LYS A 79 0.88 16.71 -6.42
CA LYS A 79 2.16 17.21 -6.94
C LYS A 79 2.28 18.73 -6.76
N ASP A 80 1.15 19.43 -6.86
CA ASP A 80 1.04 20.87 -6.64
C ASP A 80 1.44 21.28 -5.21
N ILE A 81 1.18 20.43 -4.20
CA ILE A 81 1.57 20.69 -2.80
C ILE A 81 3.02 20.24 -2.54
N ALA A 82 3.46 19.15 -3.17
CA ALA A 82 4.83 18.64 -3.04
C ALA A 82 5.85 19.65 -3.59
N GLU A 83 5.60 20.22 -4.78
CA GLU A 83 6.42 21.29 -5.36
C GLU A 83 6.45 22.53 -4.45
N ILE A 84 5.32 22.90 -3.83
CA ILE A 84 5.28 24.02 -2.89
C ILE A 84 6.05 23.71 -1.61
N SER A 85 5.97 22.49 -1.07
CA SER A 85 6.74 22.10 0.12
C SER A 85 8.24 22.07 -0.14
N GLU A 86 8.67 21.57 -1.30
CA GLU A 86 10.09 21.59 -1.70
C GLU A 86 10.61 23.03 -1.84
N ILE A 87 9.81 23.94 -2.42
CA ILE A 87 10.15 25.36 -2.51
C ILE A 87 10.25 26.00 -1.11
N LEU A 88 9.35 25.65 -0.18
CA LEU A 88 9.32 26.24 1.16
C LEU A 88 10.44 25.72 2.08
N ASP A 89 10.89 24.48 1.89
CA ASP A 89 12.03 23.91 2.62
C ASP A 89 13.39 24.48 2.15
N GLU A 90 13.43 25.20 1.03
CA GLU A 90 14.61 25.91 0.53
C GLU A 90 14.79 27.35 1.08
N PHE A 91 13.87 27.86 1.90
CA PHE A 91 13.92 29.23 2.48
C PHE A 91 14.24 29.30 3.98
#